data_AF-A0A953AXS3-F1
#
_entry.id   AF-A0A953AXS3-F1
#
_cell.length_a   1.000
_cell.length_b   1.000
_cell.length_c   1.000
_cell.angle_alpha   90.00
_cell.angle_beta   90.00
_cell.angle_gamma   90.00
#
_symmetry.space_group_name_H-M   'P 1'
#
loop_
_entity.id
_entity.type
_entity.pdbx_description
1 polymer ?
#
loop_
_entity_poly.entity_id
_entity_poly.type
_entity_poly.pdbx_seq_one_letter_code
_entity_poly.pdbx_strand_id
1 'polypeptide(L)'
;VLFVHHPDSGPAYAVVGWAGIVWGLSGMNARGLAGACNPSDTLNNSVVRGLIDQLADFDHAKLLASGQPVGVFLRRALQGDGTVDEVVTRAKNTRHAFGWSCLFADAQNGLRALELDADFDHSGGVTDFGPGEAPVENGRPYASLTPDDLRIGAHFAKHRDDVPELTLAGQRLHPQAGYSSFFFRSLAATARVEQELARRRGTLDASSAMEVLQVPELVDPTDSMNAVVFEPGARRLWTAMGAEPAMDAPFEAEVLDE
;
A
#
# COMPACT_ATOMS: atom_id res chain seq x y z
N VAL A 1 4.27 -16.42 -1.34
CA VAL A 1 5.59 -16.93 -1.80
C VAL A 1 6.57 -15.78 -1.78
N LEU A 2 7.80 -16.02 -1.34
CA LEU A 2 8.92 -15.08 -1.42
C LEU A 2 9.72 -15.36 -2.70
N PHE A 3 9.94 -14.35 -3.53
CA PHE A 3 10.81 -14.44 -4.71
C PHE A 3 11.99 -13.50 -4.55
N VAL A 4 13.19 -14.06 -4.45
CA VAL A 4 14.44 -13.28 -4.49
C VAL A 4 14.96 -13.25 -5.93
N HIS A 5 15.14 -12.05 -6.44
CA HIS A 5 15.59 -11.77 -7.79
C HIS A 5 17.05 -11.29 -7.77
N HIS A 6 17.89 -11.91 -8.58
CA HIS A 6 19.27 -11.51 -8.82
C HIS A 6 19.40 -11.02 -10.26
N PRO A 7 19.14 -9.72 -10.53
CA PRO A 7 19.23 -9.19 -11.88
C PRO A 7 20.68 -9.08 -12.37
N ASP A 8 20.91 -9.11 -13.69
CA ASP A 8 22.25 -8.91 -14.28
C ASP A 8 22.84 -7.52 -13.96
N SER A 9 21.99 -6.54 -13.63
CA SER A 9 22.39 -5.21 -13.16
C SER A 9 21.41 -4.67 -12.11
N GLY A 10 21.96 -3.96 -11.11
CA GLY A 10 21.22 -3.48 -9.95
C GLY A 10 21.36 -4.41 -8.73
N PRO A 11 20.79 -4.03 -7.57
CA PRO A 11 20.82 -4.86 -6.37
C PRO A 11 19.92 -6.09 -6.49
N ALA A 12 20.21 -7.13 -5.72
CA ALA A 12 19.23 -8.18 -5.45
C ALA A 12 17.97 -7.58 -4.80
N TYR A 13 16.81 -8.15 -5.08
CA TYR A 13 15.56 -7.72 -4.46
C TYR A 13 14.58 -8.85 -4.24
N ALA A 14 13.85 -8.77 -3.13
CA ALA A 14 12.76 -9.66 -2.78
C ALA A 14 11.42 -9.02 -3.11
N VAL A 15 10.51 -9.81 -3.69
CA VAL A 15 9.09 -9.49 -3.75
C VAL A 15 8.28 -10.57 -3.05
N VAL A 16 7.26 -10.15 -2.32
CA VAL A 16 6.26 -11.04 -1.75
C VAL A 16 5.01 -11.02 -2.61
N GLY A 17 4.64 -12.19 -3.10
CA GLY A 17 3.55 -12.35 -4.05
C GLY A 17 3.15 -13.81 -4.26
N TRP A 18 2.58 -14.09 -5.42
CA TRP A 18 2.03 -15.41 -5.78
C TRP A 18 2.72 -15.96 -7.02
N ALA A 19 2.83 -17.28 -7.10
CA ALA A 19 3.36 -17.96 -8.28
C ALA A 19 2.54 -17.57 -9.52
N GLY A 20 3.24 -17.23 -10.61
CA GLY A 20 2.64 -16.73 -11.85
C GLY A 20 2.50 -15.20 -11.92
N ILE A 21 2.70 -14.48 -10.81
CA ILE A 21 2.76 -13.01 -10.80
C ILE A 21 4.22 -12.58 -10.79
N VAL A 22 4.66 -11.93 -11.87
CA VAL A 22 6.05 -11.49 -12.07
C VAL A 22 6.42 -10.24 -11.25
N TRP A 23 5.59 -9.87 -10.29
CA TRP A 23 5.70 -8.72 -9.39
C TRP A 23 5.02 -9.03 -8.05
N GLY A 24 5.25 -8.17 -7.04
CA GLY A 24 4.60 -8.28 -5.72
C GLY A 24 3.91 -6.97 -5.31
N LEU A 25 3.19 -7.02 -4.18
CA LEU A 25 2.59 -5.84 -3.54
C LEU A 25 3.42 -5.34 -2.35
N SER A 26 4.42 -6.11 -1.94
CA SER A 26 5.41 -5.70 -0.96
C SER A 26 6.78 -6.33 -1.29
N GLY A 27 7.85 -5.73 -0.76
CA GLY A 27 9.20 -6.21 -1.00
C GLY A 27 10.28 -5.29 -0.45
N MET A 28 11.53 -5.73 -0.60
CA MET A 28 12.71 -5.00 -0.18
C MET A 28 13.88 -5.32 -1.11
N ASN A 29 14.84 -4.41 -1.26
CA ASN A 29 16.08 -4.66 -2.00
C ASN A 29 17.32 -4.65 -1.10
N ALA A 30 18.44 -5.14 -1.64
CA ALA A 30 19.71 -5.24 -0.93
C ALA A 30 20.34 -3.88 -0.58
N ARG A 31 19.82 -2.77 -1.12
CA ARG A 31 20.18 -1.40 -0.68
C ARG A 31 19.38 -0.95 0.55
N GLY A 32 18.41 -1.75 0.98
CA GLY A 32 17.57 -1.48 2.13
C GLY A 32 16.37 -0.60 1.82
N LEU A 33 15.95 -0.43 0.56
CA LEU A 33 14.63 0.13 0.27
C LEU A 33 13.56 -0.95 0.46
N ALA A 34 12.54 -0.68 1.27
CA ALA A 34 11.38 -1.54 1.46
C ALA A 34 10.09 -0.80 1.13
N GLY A 35 9.07 -1.53 0.67
CA GLY A 35 7.76 -0.94 0.42
C GLY A 35 6.62 -1.94 0.43
N ALA A 36 5.41 -1.44 0.67
CA ALA A 36 4.16 -2.17 0.57
C ALA A 36 3.07 -1.26 -0.01
N CYS A 37 2.18 -1.81 -0.84
CA CYS A 37 1.09 -1.09 -1.49
C CYS A 37 -0.23 -1.81 -1.29
N ASN A 38 -1.22 -1.08 -0.80
CA ASN A 38 -2.61 -1.52 -0.68
C ASN A 38 -3.44 -0.86 -1.78
N PRO A 39 -4.40 -1.59 -2.38
CA PRO A 39 -5.33 -0.95 -3.30
C PRO A 39 -6.10 0.11 -2.53
N SER A 40 -6.23 1.31 -3.08
CA SER A 40 -7.12 2.31 -2.49
C SER A 40 -8.53 1.99 -2.96
N ASP A 41 -9.40 1.59 -2.03
CA ASP A 41 -10.79 1.26 -2.34
C ASP A 41 -11.58 2.56 -2.56
N THR A 42 -11.38 3.14 -3.73
CA THR A 42 -12.03 4.36 -4.18
C THR A 42 -12.73 4.11 -5.50
N LEU A 43 -13.92 4.69 -5.64
CA LEU A 43 -14.69 4.57 -6.88
C LEU A 43 -14.19 5.55 -7.95
N ASN A 44 -13.20 6.40 -7.64
CA ASN A 44 -12.55 7.28 -8.58
C ASN A 44 -11.40 6.56 -9.32
N ASN A 45 -11.76 5.64 -10.21
CA ASN A 45 -10.79 4.96 -11.06
C ASN A 45 -11.36 4.68 -12.46
N SER A 46 -10.49 4.39 -13.42
CA SER A 46 -10.88 4.19 -14.84
C SER A 46 -11.87 3.07 -15.02
N VAL A 47 -11.76 2.03 -14.19
CA VAL A 47 -12.61 0.85 -14.29
C VAL A 47 -14.04 1.21 -13.92
N VAL A 48 -14.24 1.94 -12.82
CA VAL A 48 -15.56 2.40 -12.39
C VAL A 48 -16.13 3.44 -13.35
N ARG A 49 -15.33 4.38 -13.83
CA ARG A 49 -15.80 5.35 -14.83
C ARG A 49 -16.19 4.68 -16.15
N GLY A 50 -15.36 3.78 -16.67
CA GLY A 50 -15.67 3.02 -17.88
C GLY A 50 -16.97 2.23 -17.73
N LEU A 51 -17.20 1.66 -16.54
CA LEU A 51 -18.47 1.01 -16.20
C LEU A 51 -19.65 1.99 -16.24
N ILE A 52 -19.50 3.16 -15.59
CA ILE A 52 -20.54 4.21 -15.55
C ILE A 52 -20.88 4.72 -16.94
N ASP A 53 -19.86 5.05 -17.75
CA ASP A 53 -20.01 5.58 -19.11
C ASP A 53 -20.66 4.55 -20.06
N GLN A 54 -20.56 3.26 -19.73
CA GLN A 54 -21.05 2.15 -20.54
C GLN A 54 -22.26 1.43 -19.91
N LEU A 55 -22.90 2.03 -18.88
CA LEU A 55 -24.08 1.46 -18.21
C LEU A 55 -25.24 1.12 -19.17
N ALA A 56 -25.31 1.78 -20.33
CA ALA A 56 -26.34 1.54 -21.34
C ALA A 56 -25.98 0.43 -22.35
N ASP A 57 -24.73 -0.03 -22.38
CA ASP A 57 -24.21 -0.99 -23.36
C ASP A 57 -23.11 -1.88 -22.76
N PHE A 58 -23.48 -2.61 -21.71
CA PHE A 58 -22.58 -3.51 -20.98
C PHE A 58 -21.92 -4.58 -21.87
N ASP A 59 -22.60 -5.01 -22.93
CA ASP A 59 -22.11 -6.06 -23.84
C ASP A 59 -20.89 -5.59 -24.67
N HIS A 60 -20.66 -4.29 -24.77
CA HIS A 60 -19.51 -3.68 -25.47
C HIS A 60 -18.53 -2.99 -24.52
N ALA A 61 -18.76 -3.11 -23.21
CA ALA A 61 -17.95 -2.41 -22.23
C ALA A 61 -16.49 -2.89 -22.25
N LYS A 62 -15.54 -1.96 -22.36
CA LYS A 62 -14.10 -2.25 -22.34
C LYS A 62 -13.45 -1.56 -21.14
N LEU A 63 -12.88 -2.36 -20.24
CA LEU A 63 -12.03 -1.87 -19.15
C LEU A 63 -10.67 -1.46 -19.71
N LEU A 64 -10.57 -0.22 -20.17
CA LEU A 64 -9.32 0.36 -20.65
C LEU A 64 -8.65 1.12 -19.50
N ALA A 65 -7.62 0.51 -18.90
CA ALA A 65 -6.73 1.18 -17.98
C ALA A 65 -5.44 1.60 -18.70
N SER A 66 -4.99 2.83 -18.50
CA SER A 66 -3.72 3.34 -19.04
C SER A 66 -2.80 3.77 -17.90
N GLY A 67 -1.55 3.37 -17.95
CA GLY A 67 -0.57 3.64 -16.91
C GLY A 67 0.17 2.38 -16.49
N GLN A 68 1.13 2.54 -15.58
CA GLN A 68 1.91 1.44 -15.04
C GLN A 68 1.13 0.76 -13.90
N PRO A 69 0.96 -0.58 -13.92
CA PRO A 69 0.44 -1.33 -12.78
C PRO A 69 1.36 -1.19 -11.55
N VAL A 70 0.79 -1.08 -10.35
CA VAL A 70 1.56 -0.81 -9.13
C VAL A 70 2.66 -1.84 -8.87
N GLY A 71 2.39 -3.13 -9.13
CA GLY A 71 3.39 -4.17 -8.89
C GLY A 71 4.59 -4.05 -9.83
N VAL A 72 4.35 -3.64 -11.09
CA VAL A 72 5.44 -3.34 -12.03
C VAL A 72 6.20 -2.10 -11.57
N PHE A 73 5.52 -1.09 -11.04
CA PHE A 73 6.17 0.08 -10.43
C PHE A 73 7.05 -0.31 -9.24
N LEU A 74 6.50 -1.05 -8.27
CA LEU A 74 7.24 -1.50 -7.09
C LEU A 74 8.45 -2.35 -7.48
N ARG A 75 8.28 -3.29 -8.41
CA ARG A 75 9.40 -4.09 -8.94
C ARG A 75 10.52 -3.21 -9.52
N ARG A 76 10.17 -2.21 -10.33
CA ARG A 76 11.17 -1.29 -10.90
C ARG A 76 11.85 -0.42 -9.85
N ALA A 77 11.10 0.02 -8.83
CA ALA A 77 11.65 0.74 -7.69
C ALA A 77 12.67 -0.12 -6.95
N LEU A 78 12.30 -1.36 -6.59
CA LEU A 78 13.20 -2.30 -5.91
C LEU A 78 14.42 -2.68 -6.75
N GLN A 79 14.30 -2.73 -8.08
CA GLN A 79 15.43 -3.01 -8.98
C GLN A 79 16.40 -1.84 -9.14
N GLY A 80 15.98 -0.60 -8.89
CA GLY A 80 16.73 0.60 -9.29
C GLY A 80 17.06 1.58 -8.18
N ASP A 81 16.13 1.79 -7.25
CA ASP A 81 16.16 2.84 -6.23
C ASP A 81 16.79 2.28 -4.94
N GLY A 82 17.47 3.12 -4.16
CA GLY A 82 18.04 2.80 -2.86
C GLY A 82 17.46 3.64 -1.71
N THR A 83 16.73 4.71 -2.02
CA THR A 83 16.16 5.62 -1.01
C THR A 83 14.69 5.92 -1.29
N VAL A 84 13.99 6.33 -0.24
CA VAL A 84 12.59 6.77 -0.31
C VAL A 84 12.45 7.98 -1.25
N ASP A 85 13.40 8.92 -1.25
CA ASP A 85 13.37 10.11 -2.12
C ASP A 85 13.44 9.75 -3.62
N GLU A 86 14.24 8.73 -3.97
CA GLU A 86 14.31 8.20 -5.33
C GLU A 86 12.97 7.58 -5.75
N VAL A 87 12.32 6.82 -4.86
CA VAL A 87 10.99 6.23 -5.12
C VAL A 87 9.92 7.30 -5.27
N VAL A 88 9.89 8.33 -4.41
CA VAL A 88 8.97 9.46 -4.51
C VAL A 88 9.14 10.15 -5.87
N THR A 89 10.39 10.37 -6.28
CA THR A 89 10.71 10.97 -7.58
C THR A 89 10.24 10.08 -8.73
N ARG A 90 10.44 8.77 -8.65
CA ARG A 90 9.95 7.81 -9.65
C ARG A 90 8.43 7.83 -9.75
N ALA A 91 7.74 7.81 -8.61
CA ALA A 91 6.28 7.79 -8.56
C ALA A 91 5.70 9.04 -9.23
N LYS A 92 6.22 10.23 -8.90
CA LYS A 92 5.80 11.50 -9.51
C LYS A 92 6.02 11.57 -11.03
N ASN A 93 7.00 10.82 -11.55
CA ASN A 93 7.28 10.71 -12.98
C ASN A 93 6.60 9.50 -13.65
N THR A 94 5.78 8.75 -12.92
CA THR A 94 5.09 7.57 -13.40
C THR A 94 3.59 7.81 -13.44
N ARG A 95 2.97 7.59 -14.60
CA ARG A 95 1.51 7.52 -14.67
C ARG A 95 1.06 6.15 -14.16
N HIS A 96 0.18 6.12 -13.16
CA HIS A 96 -0.34 4.89 -12.58
C HIS A 96 -1.68 4.49 -13.19
N ALA A 97 -1.94 3.17 -13.28
CA ALA A 97 -3.15 2.65 -13.91
C ALA A 97 -4.38 2.64 -12.98
N PHE A 98 -4.18 2.70 -11.67
CA PHE A 98 -5.21 2.53 -10.64
C PHE A 98 -4.81 3.25 -9.35
N GLY A 99 -5.76 3.46 -8.44
CA GLY A 99 -5.56 4.09 -7.13
C GLY A 99 -4.85 3.19 -6.12
N TRP A 100 -3.75 3.64 -5.50
CA TRP A 100 -3.03 2.86 -4.48
C TRP A 100 -2.50 3.72 -3.35
N SER A 101 -2.53 3.17 -2.14
CA SER A 101 -1.82 3.70 -0.98
C SER A 101 -0.57 2.85 -0.76
N CYS A 102 0.61 3.46 -0.88
CA CYS A 102 1.89 2.79 -0.68
C CYS A 102 2.65 3.40 0.49
N LEU A 103 3.42 2.58 1.19
CA LEU A 103 4.30 2.97 2.29
C LEU A 103 5.71 2.49 1.97
N PHE A 104 6.67 3.39 2.05
CA PHE A 104 8.08 3.12 1.78
C PHE A 104 8.94 3.52 2.97
N ALA A 105 9.94 2.69 3.23
CA ALA A 105 10.99 2.95 4.21
C ALA A 105 12.36 2.60 3.62
N ASP A 106 13.43 3.24 4.08
CA ASP A 106 14.79 2.91 3.65
C ASP A 106 15.78 2.76 4.82
N ALA A 107 16.98 2.26 4.52
CA ALA A 107 18.06 2.09 5.49
C ALA A 107 18.59 3.40 6.10
N GLN A 108 18.22 4.56 5.55
CA GLN A 108 18.60 5.88 6.03
C GLN A 108 17.54 6.49 6.96
N ASN A 109 16.56 5.69 7.38
CA ASN A 109 15.40 6.10 8.17
C ASN A 109 14.44 7.03 7.40
N GLY A 110 14.47 7.00 6.07
CA GLY A 110 13.42 7.61 5.25
C GLY A 110 12.09 6.90 5.48
N LEU A 111 11.01 7.66 5.58
CA LEU A 111 9.64 7.14 5.71
C LEU A 111 8.67 8.04 4.94
N ARG A 112 7.99 7.48 3.94
CA ARG A 112 6.97 8.18 3.14
C ARG A 112 5.81 7.29 2.77
N ALA A 113 4.63 7.85 2.86
CA ALA A 113 3.42 7.30 2.28
C ALA A 113 3.16 8.00 0.94
N LEU A 114 2.72 7.24 -0.06
CA LEU A 114 2.33 7.72 -1.37
C LEU A 114 0.87 7.35 -1.61
N GLU A 115 0.08 8.32 -2.03
CA GLU A 115 -1.23 8.12 -2.64
C GLU A 115 -1.05 8.28 -4.14
N LEU A 116 -1.12 7.15 -4.84
CA LEU A 116 -1.05 7.07 -6.28
C LEU A 116 -2.47 7.21 -6.79
N ASP A 117 -2.82 8.41 -7.24
CA ASP A 117 -4.13 8.72 -7.77
C ASP A 117 -4.13 8.55 -9.29
N ALA A 118 -5.08 7.76 -9.77
CA ALA A 118 -5.27 7.54 -11.20
C ALA A 118 -6.27 8.54 -11.81
N ASP A 119 -6.83 9.48 -11.02
CA ASP A 119 -7.90 10.42 -11.37
C ASP A 119 -7.86 10.83 -12.85
N PHE A 120 -8.95 10.51 -13.53
CA PHE A 120 -9.11 10.68 -14.97
C PHE A 120 -9.52 12.10 -15.35
N ASP A 121 -10.14 12.86 -14.44
CA ASP A 121 -10.71 14.18 -14.71
C ASP A 121 -9.74 15.34 -14.41
N HIS A 122 -8.83 15.18 -13.45
CA HIS A 122 -7.96 16.29 -13.02
C HIS A 122 -6.47 16.07 -13.23
N SER A 123 -6.08 15.18 -14.16
CA SER A 123 -4.70 14.72 -14.30
C SER A 123 -4.19 14.15 -12.98
N GLY A 124 -4.72 12.99 -12.60
CA GLY A 124 -4.32 12.25 -11.40
C GLY A 124 -2.81 12.23 -11.20
N GLY A 125 -2.38 12.06 -9.96
CA GLY A 125 -1.00 12.32 -9.59
C GLY A 125 -0.53 11.50 -8.43
N VAL A 126 0.66 11.85 -7.94
CA VAL A 126 1.22 11.25 -6.74
C VAL A 126 1.28 12.31 -5.66
N THR A 127 0.55 12.07 -4.58
CA THR A 127 0.70 12.84 -3.36
C THR A 127 1.49 12.03 -2.36
N ASP A 128 2.58 12.61 -1.87
CA ASP A 128 3.35 12.04 -0.77
C ASP A 128 3.12 12.79 0.54
N PHE A 129 3.32 12.09 1.65
CA PHE A 129 3.38 12.69 2.97
C PHE A 129 4.29 11.89 3.90
N GLY A 130 4.84 12.58 4.89
CA GLY A 130 5.73 11.99 5.91
C GLY A 130 5.11 11.97 7.31
N PRO A 131 5.86 11.45 8.29
CA PRO A 131 5.48 11.52 9.70
C PRO A 131 5.23 12.97 10.16
N GLY A 132 4.16 13.17 10.94
CA GLY A 132 3.82 14.46 11.53
C GLY A 132 3.19 15.47 10.58
N GLU A 133 3.11 15.19 9.28
CA GLU A 133 2.38 16.03 8.35
C GLU A 133 0.88 15.96 8.62
N ALA A 134 0.21 17.12 8.70
CA ALA A 134 -1.19 17.24 9.08
C ALA A 134 -2.00 17.96 7.97
N PRO A 135 -3.32 17.71 7.89
CA PRO A 135 -4.22 18.51 7.08
C PRO A 135 -4.28 19.92 7.61
N VAL A 136 -4.46 20.85 6.67
CA VAL A 136 -4.66 22.27 6.95
C VAL A 136 -5.86 22.48 7.87
N GLU A 137 -6.89 21.66 7.69
CA GLU A 137 -8.11 21.66 8.47
C GLU A 137 -7.98 20.61 9.58
N ASN A 138 -7.98 21.04 10.84
CA ASN A 138 -7.95 20.22 12.07
C ASN A 138 -6.57 19.85 12.65
N GLY A 139 -5.47 20.05 11.93
CA GLY A 139 -4.10 19.95 12.49
C GLY A 139 -3.70 18.57 13.06
N ARG A 140 -4.48 17.51 12.81
CA ARG A 140 -4.16 16.13 13.23
C ARG A 140 -3.35 15.42 12.15
N PRO A 141 -2.20 14.81 12.43
CA PRO A 141 -1.39 14.14 11.41
C PRO A 141 -2.19 13.18 10.52
N TYR A 142 -1.87 13.11 9.22
CA TYR A 142 -2.60 12.28 8.26
C TYR A 142 -2.61 10.82 8.66
N ALA A 143 -1.44 10.29 9.03
CA ALA A 143 -1.30 8.88 9.34
C ALA A 143 -0.12 8.58 10.27
N SER A 144 0.15 9.45 11.25
CA SER A 144 1.15 9.18 12.28
C SER A 144 0.65 9.55 13.68
N LEU A 145 1.31 9.02 14.71
CA LEU A 145 1.13 9.41 16.11
C LEU A 145 2.29 10.27 16.63
N THR A 146 3.46 10.10 16.05
CA THR A 146 4.72 10.76 16.35
C THR A 146 5.44 11.14 15.04
N PRO A 147 6.59 11.82 15.12
CA PRO A 147 7.47 12.02 13.97
C PRO A 147 8.21 10.76 13.47
N ASP A 148 8.04 9.61 14.14
CA ASP A 148 8.82 8.39 13.88
C ASP A 148 7.95 7.21 13.40
N ASP A 149 6.65 7.41 13.23
CA ASP A 149 5.73 6.40 12.69
C ASP A 149 4.97 6.92 11.47
N LEU A 150 4.55 5.99 10.63
CA LEU A 150 3.66 6.26 9.51
C LEU A 150 2.88 4.98 9.22
N ARG A 151 1.57 5.11 9.03
CA ARG A 151 0.68 4.00 8.67
C ARG A 151 -0.09 4.35 7.41
N ILE A 152 -0.56 3.34 6.70
CA ILE A 152 -1.50 3.50 5.59
C ILE A 152 -2.58 2.42 5.72
N GLY A 153 -3.71 2.64 5.06
CA GLY A 153 -4.71 1.60 4.83
C GLY A 153 -4.95 1.38 3.34
N ALA A 154 -5.92 0.55 3.02
CA ALA A 154 -6.54 0.45 1.70
C ALA A 154 -7.51 1.62 1.40
N HIS A 155 -7.12 2.85 1.76
CA HIS A 155 -7.86 4.09 1.55
C HIS A 155 -6.90 5.28 1.51
N PHE A 156 -7.31 6.39 0.91
CA PHE A 156 -6.55 7.65 0.93
C PHE A 156 -6.76 8.40 2.26
N ALA A 157 -5.67 8.86 2.84
CA ALA A 157 -5.63 9.70 4.03
C ALA A 157 -5.68 11.20 3.70
N LYS A 158 -5.04 11.63 2.58
CA LYS A 158 -4.92 13.03 2.15
C LYS A 158 -5.93 13.38 1.04
N HIS A 159 -6.15 12.52 0.04
CA HIS A 159 -7.24 12.69 -0.93
C HIS A 159 -8.57 12.12 -0.40
N ARG A 160 -9.21 12.87 0.52
CA ARG A 160 -10.45 12.41 1.20
C ARG A 160 -11.73 12.60 0.38
N ASP A 161 -11.70 13.45 -0.64
CA ASP A 161 -12.85 13.74 -1.50
C ASP A 161 -13.11 12.63 -2.54
N ASP A 162 -12.45 11.49 -2.41
CA ASP A 162 -12.46 10.39 -3.37
C ASP A 162 -13.66 9.45 -3.27
N VAL A 163 -14.72 9.90 -2.59
CA VAL A 163 -16.03 9.23 -2.55
C VAL A 163 -16.96 9.93 -3.54
N PRO A 164 -17.08 9.44 -4.79
CA PRO A 164 -17.92 10.09 -5.78
C PRO A 164 -19.38 10.08 -5.32
N GLU A 165 -19.94 11.27 -5.17
CA GLU A 165 -21.38 11.49 -5.08
C GLU A 165 -21.95 11.40 -6.50
N LEU A 166 -22.69 10.33 -6.80
CA LEU A 166 -23.37 10.20 -8.08
C LEU A 166 -24.74 10.88 -7.98
N THR A 167 -25.05 11.79 -8.90
CA THR A 167 -26.41 12.31 -9.05
C THR A 167 -27.13 11.56 -10.16
N LEU A 168 -28.07 10.67 -9.80
CA LEU A 168 -28.89 9.93 -10.76
C LEU A 168 -30.34 10.41 -10.63
N ALA A 169 -30.92 10.93 -11.72
CA ALA A 169 -32.30 11.42 -11.75
C ALA A 169 -32.66 12.43 -10.62
N GLY A 170 -31.71 13.28 -10.23
CA GLY A 170 -31.88 14.27 -9.16
C GLY A 170 -31.73 13.72 -7.73
N GLN A 171 -31.43 12.44 -7.56
CA GLN A 171 -31.09 11.83 -6.27
C GLN A 171 -29.57 11.73 -6.11
N ARG A 172 -29.08 12.09 -4.93
CA ARG A 172 -27.68 11.90 -4.54
C ARG A 172 -27.49 10.47 -4.03
N LEU A 173 -26.53 9.78 -4.61
CA LEU A 173 -26.15 8.42 -4.26
C LEU A 173 -24.69 8.41 -3.82
N HIS A 174 -24.42 7.72 -2.72
CA HIS A 174 -23.06 7.47 -2.21
C HIS A 174 -22.75 5.98 -2.39
N PRO A 175 -22.49 5.51 -3.62
CA PRO A 175 -22.34 4.09 -3.91
C PRO A 175 -21.23 3.43 -3.10
N GLN A 176 -20.14 4.15 -2.79
CA GLN A 176 -19.03 3.60 -2.02
C GLN A 176 -19.43 3.17 -0.62
N ALA A 177 -20.32 3.90 0.05
CA ALA A 177 -20.82 3.54 1.38
C ALA A 177 -21.67 2.25 1.38
N GLY A 178 -22.27 1.90 0.24
CA GLY A 178 -23.09 0.69 0.07
C GLY A 178 -22.36 -0.48 -0.61
N TYR A 179 -21.29 -0.22 -1.36
CA TYR A 179 -20.62 -1.20 -2.22
C TYR A 179 -19.21 -1.58 -1.74
N SER A 180 -18.49 -0.67 -1.09
CA SER A 180 -17.12 -0.95 -0.65
C SER A 180 -17.13 -1.92 0.55
N SER A 181 -16.70 -3.15 0.31
CA SER A 181 -16.49 -4.14 1.37
C SER A 181 -15.19 -3.90 2.14
N PHE A 182 -14.25 -3.09 1.63
CA PHE A 182 -12.92 -2.92 2.21
C PHE A 182 -12.71 -1.58 2.92
N PHE A 183 -13.37 -0.48 2.54
CA PHE A 183 -13.12 0.85 3.11
C PHE A 183 -13.33 0.90 4.63
N PHE A 184 -14.49 0.47 5.13
CA PHE A 184 -14.74 0.47 6.57
C PHE A 184 -13.87 -0.53 7.34
N ARG A 185 -13.55 -1.67 6.73
CA ARG A 185 -12.60 -2.64 7.31
C ARG A 185 -11.20 -2.04 7.41
N SER A 186 -10.77 -1.34 6.37
CA SER A 186 -9.50 -0.63 6.27
C SER A 186 -9.40 0.46 7.33
N LEU A 187 -10.43 1.30 7.50
CA LEU A 187 -10.50 2.29 8.57
C LEU A 187 -10.37 1.64 9.97
N ALA A 188 -11.12 0.56 10.21
CA ALA A 188 -11.05 -0.16 11.48
C ALA A 188 -9.65 -0.73 11.73
N ALA A 189 -9.05 -1.39 10.74
CA ALA A 189 -7.70 -1.94 10.84
C ALA A 189 -6.66 -0.86 11.10
N THR A 190 -6.70 0.27 10.38
CA THR A 190 -5.78 1.39 10.61
C THR A 190 -5.92 1.98 12.01
N ALA A 191 -7.14 2.12 12.54
CA ALA A 191 -7.37 2.57 13.91
C ALA A 191 -6.88 1.56 14.97
N ARG A 192 -6.94 0.26 14.68
CA ARG A 192 -6.38 -0.78 15.57
C ARG A 192 -4.85 -0.78 15.56
N VAL A 193 -4.23 -0.66 14.38
CA VAL A 193 -2.78 -0.48 14.26
C VAL A 193 -2.34 0.75 15.06
N GLU A 194 -3.05 1.87 14.95
CA GLU A 194 -2.78 3.07 15.75
C GLU A 194 -2.77 2.79 17.26
N GLN A 195 -3.78 2.08 17.78
CA GLN A 195 -3.86 1.71 19.20
C GLN A 195 -2.65 0.87 19.64
N GLU A 196 -2.25 -0.10 18.81
CA GLU A 196 -1.14 -0.99 19.13
C GLU A 196 0.23 -0.29 19.03
N LEU A 197 0.41 0.63 18.08
CA LEU A 197 1.58 1.50 17.99
C LEU A 197 1.66 2.44 19.19
N ALA A 198 0.53 3.03 19.61
CA ALA A 198 0.48 3.87 20.81
C ALA A 198 0.89 3.10 22.07
N ARG A 199 0.41 1.85 22.21
CA ARG A 199 0.70 0.97 23.36
C ARG A 199 2.16 0.56 23.45
N ARG A 200 2.86 0.45 22.31
CA ARG A 200 4.26 0.00 22.20
C ARG A 200 5.24 1.14 21.90
N ARG A 201 4.82 2.38 22.13
CA ARG A 201 5.67 3.54 21.85
C ARG A 201 7.02 3.43 22.55
N GLY A 202 8.09 3.62 21.77
CA GLY A 202 9.47 3.56 22.27
C GLY A 202 10.04 2.15 22.42
N THR A 203 9.26 1.11 22.12
CA THR A 203 9.67 -0.31 22.19
C THR A 203 9.42 -1.04 20.87
N LEU A 204 9.21 -0.30 19.77
CA LEU A 204 8.93 -0.91 18.46
C LEU A 204 10.22 -1.43 17.83
N ASP A 205 10.31 -2.75 17.72
CA ASP A 205 11.29 -3.50 16.95
C ASP A 205 10.59 -4.53 16.04
N ALA A 206 11.37 -5.32 15.28
CA ALA A 206 10.81 -6.34 14.39
C ALA A 206 9.94 -7.37 15.13
N SER A 207 10.31 -7.78 16.35
CA SER A 207 9.53 -8.73 17.14
C SER A 207 8.17 -8.14 17.52
N SER A 208 8.16 -6.92 18.00
CA SER A 208 6.93 -6.20 18.33
C SER A 208 6.06 -5.94 17.10
N ALA A 209 6.65 -5.72 15.91
CA ALA A 209 5.90 -5.58 14.66
C ALA A 209 5.23 -6.90 14.26
N MET A 210 5.93 -8.03 14.42
CA MET A 210 5.35 -9.38 14.23
C MET A 210 4.20 -9.62 15.21
N GLU A 211 4.33 -9.22 16.48
CA GLU A 211 3.24 -9.30 17.46
C GLU A 211 2.02 -8.45 17.07
N VAL A 212 2.23 -7.26 16.50
CA VAL A 212 1.12 -6.41 16.02
C VAL A 212 0.36 -7.11 14.91
N LEU A 213 1.06 -7.76 13.97
CA LEU A 213 0.42 -8.53 12.89
C LEU A 213 -0.40 -9.72 13.42
N GLN A 214 -0.08 -10.22 14.61
CA GLN A 214 -0.76 -11.34 15.27
C GLN A 214 -1.93 -10.92 16.18
N VAL A 215 -2.24 -9.62 16.28
CA VAL A 215 -3.37 -9.13 17.08
C VAL A 215 -4.67 -9.68 16.48
N PRO A 216 -5.52 -10.40 17.24
CA PRO A 216 -6.69 -11.09 16.69
C PRO A 216 -7.64 -10.18 15.89
N GLU A 217 -7.78 -8.93 16.29
CA GLU A 217 -8.61 -7.94 15.61
C GLU A 217 -8.04 -7.44 14.27
N LEU A 218 -6.78 -7.73 13.97
CA LEU A 218 -6.10 -7.44 12.71
C LEU A 218 -5.96 -8.68 11.80
N VAL A 219 -6.18 -9.88 12.36
CA VAL A 219 -6.10 -11.14 11.61
C VAL A 219 -7.43 -11.44 10.95
N ASP A 220 -7.47 -11.45 9.62
CA ASP A 220 -8.58 -12.04 8.88
C ASP A 220 -8.33 -13.56 8.74
N PRO A 221 -9.11 -14.42 9.42
CA PRO A 221 -8.92 -15.86 9.38
C PRO A 221 -9.31 -16.49 8.03
N THR A 222 -9.84 -15.71 7.09
CA THR A 222 -10.33 -16.20 5.79
C THR A 222 -9.54 -15.70 4.59
N ASP A 223 -8.56 -14.80 4.78
CA ASP A 223 -7.90 -14.11 3.65
C ASP A 223 -6.43 -13.73 3.88
N SER A 224 -5.88 -13.95 5.08
CA SER A 224 -4.47 -13.65 5.34
C SER A 224 -3.55 -14.75 4.78
N MET A 225 -3.02 -14.56 3.56
CA MET A 225 -2.15 -15.53 2.89
C MET A 225 -0.63 -15.29 3.09
N ASN A 226 -0.24 -14.10 3.55
CA ASN A 226 1.16 -13.80 3.92
C ASN A 226 1.24 -12.70 4.99
N ALA A 227 2.31 -12.76 5.77
CA ALA A 227 2.72 -11.75 6.74
C ALA A 227 4.15 -11.33 6.48
N VAL A 228 4.45 -10.03 6.53
CA VAL A 228 5.80 -9.55 6.27
C VAL A 228 6.20 -8.43 7.22
N VAL A 229 7.45 -8.47 7.69
CA VAL A 229 8.11 -7.36 8.38
C VAL A 229 9.45 -7.10 7.69
N PHE A 230 9.73 -5.84 7.38
CA PHE A 230 10.99 -5.42 6.76
C PHE A 230 11.83 -4.64 7.77
N GLU A 231 13.12 -4.96 7.83
CA GLU A 231 14.15 -4.21 8.56
C GLU A 231 15.16 -3.60 7.55
N PRO A 232 14.81 -2.49 6.89
CA PRO A 232 15.65 -1.78 5.92
C PRO A 232 17.14 -1.68 6.31
N GLY A 233 17.42 -1.16 7.51
CA GLY A 233 18.79 -0.95 8.00
C GLY A 233 19.58 -2.25 8.24
N ALA A 234 18.89 -3.36 8.50
CA ALA A 234 19.50 -4.68 8.66
C ALA A 234 19.49 -5.50 7.36
N ARG A 235 18.85 -4.99 6.29
CA ARG A 235 18.58 -5.72 5.03
C ARG A 235 17.93 -7.08 5.27
N ARG A 236 17.12 -7.16 6.32
CA ARG A 236 16.44 -8.38 6.72
C ARG A 236 14.94 -8.24 6.49
N LEU A 237 14.32 -9.29 5.97
CA LEU A 237 12.88 -9.42 5.93
C LEU A 237 12.45 -10.66 6.72
N TRP A 238 11.29 -10.57 7.34
CA TRP A 238 10.64 -11.67 8.05
C TRP A 238 9.35 -12.01 7.32
N THR A 239 9.13 -13.29 7.07
CA THR A 239 7.93 -13.75 6.36
C THR A 239 7.25 -14.87 7.13
N ALA A 240 5.94 -14.77 7.33
CA ALA A 240 5.11 -15.92 7.68
C ALA A 240 4.22 -16.26 6.48
N MET A 241 4.30 -17.50 5.98
CA MET A 241 3.58 -17.98 4.80
C MET A 241 3.24 -19.46 4.96
N GLY A 242 2.22 -19.94 4.22
CA GLY A 242 1.90 -21.37 4.15
C GLY A 242 0.86 -21.88 5.17
N ALA A 243 0.27 -20.97 5.95
CA ALA A 243 -0.90 -21.20 6.79
C ALA A 243 -2.01 -20.17 6.44
N GLU A 244 -3.24 -20.47 6.82
CA GLU A 244 -4.39 -19.57 6.70
C GLU A 244 -5.11 -19.51 8.07
N PRO A 245 -4.99 -18.39 8.81
CA PRO A 245 -4.25 -17.18 8.46
C PRO A 245 -2.72 -17.36 8.49
N ALA A 246 -2.00 -16.54 7.72
CA ALA A 246 -0.54 -16.61 7.59
C ALA A 246 0.20 -16.44 8.93
N MET A 247 -0.42 -15.76 9.88
CA MET A 247 0.10 -15.51 11.22
C MET A 247 0.23 -16.77 12.08
N ASP A 248 -0.40 -17.88 11.67
CA ASP A 248 -0.28 -19.19 12.32
C ASP A 248 1.03 -19.91 11.91
N ALA A 249 1.69 -19.44 10.85
CA ALA A 249 3.01 -19.92 10.48
C ALA A 249 4.10 -19.17 11.28
N PRO A 250 5.24 -19.81 11.58
CA PRO A 250 6.39 -19.11 12.14
C PRO A 250 6.92 -18.07 11.15
N PHE A 251 7.43 -16.96 11.68
CA PHE A 251 8.18 -16.00 10.88
C PHE A 251 9.60 -16.52 10.62
N GLU A 252 9.97 -16.58 9.35
CA GLU A 252 11.30 -16.95 8.88
C GLU A 252 12.04 -15.70 8.40
N ALA A 253 13.33 -15.58 8.74
CA ALA A 253 14.16 -14.45 8.35
C ALA A 253 14.96 -14.75 7.08
N GLU A 254 14.98 -13.80 6.16
CA GLU A 254 15.86 -13.77 4.99
C GLU A 254 16.68 -12.47 4.99
N VAL A 255 17.98 -12.57 4.74
CA VAL A 255 18.87 -11.41 4.59
C VAL A 255 19.20 -11.23 3.12
N LEU A 256 19.03 -10.01 2.60
CA LEU A 256 19.38 -9.69 1.23
C LEU A 256 20.84 -9.25 1.15
N ASP A 257 21.64 -10.07 0.47
CA ASP A 257 23.03 -9.76 0.11
C ASP A 257 23.09 -8.85 -1.13
N GLU A 258 24.17 -8.06 -1.24
CA GLU A 258 24.43 -7.16 -2.38
C GLU A 258 24.70 -7.89 -3.70
#